data_AF-A0A0K3A5L2-F1
#
_entry.id   AF-A0A0K3A5L2-F1
#
_cell.length_a   1.000
_cell.length_b   1.000
_cell.length_c   1.000
_cell.angle_alpha   90.00
_cell.angle_beta   90.00
_cell.angle_gamma   90.00
#
_symmetry.space_group_name_H-M   'P 1'
#
loop_
_entity.id
_entity.type
_entity.pdbx_description
1 polymer ?
#
loop_
_entity_poly.entity_id
_entity_poly.type
_entity_poly.pdbx_seq_one_letter_code
_entity_poly.pdbx_strand_id
1 'polypeptide(L)'
;MRRDVEHCVRLGCDGAVLGALNPAGEVDMDTMRVLTSGARAPALDGIGTIAALLRQADGRIGVMPGAGVSEQNVRALRVGTGARKFHASARSPVVAQVHARHAYIRDLGGDYQRTDVARVCRIVAALQEP
;
A
#
# COMPACT_ATOMS: atom_id res chain seq x y z
N MET A 1 14.23 3.35 11.46
CA MET A 1 13.15 4.17 10.86
C MET A 1 13.57 5.63 10.62
N ARG A 2 13.75 6.49 11.65
CA ARG A 2 14.02 7.94 11.41
C ARG A 2 15.21 8.22 10.46
N ARG A 3 16.36 7.56 10.70
CA ARG A 3 17.56 7.66 9.85
C ARG A 3 17.30 7.26 8.39
N ASP A 4 16.38 6.32 8.16
CA ASP A 4 16.04 5.81 6.84
C ASP A 4 15.18 6.84 6.09
N VAL A 5 14.26 7.51 6.79
CA VAL A 5 13.48 8.66 6.28
C VAL A 5 14.41 9.84 5.95
N GLU A 6 15.31 10.18 6.88
CA GLU A 6 16.37 11.17 6.66
C GLU A 6 17.27 10.80 5.47
N HIS A 7 17.37 9.52 5.09
CA HIS A 7 18.13 9.06 3.94
C HIS A 7 17.31 9.14 2.64
N CYS A 8 16.05 8.69 2.62
CA CYS A 8 15.14 8.85 1.49
C CYS A 8 14.98 10.33 1.08
N VAL A 9 14.85 11.24 2.04
CA VAL A 9 14.82 12.70 1.77
C VAL A 9 16.14 13.17 1.13
N ARG A 10 17.30 12.68 1.59
CA ARG A 10 18.61 12.97 0.98
C ARG A 10 18.81 12.34 -0.40
N LEU A 11 18.06 11.29 -0.74
CA LEU A 11 18.01 10.67 -2.07
C LEU A 11 16.97 11.32 -3.00
N GLY A 12 16.24 12.34 -2.53
CA GLY A 12 15.26 13.07 -3.34
C GLY A 12 13.87 12.42 -3.43
N CYS A 13 13.50 11.53 -2.50
CA CYS A 13 12.14 10.97 -2.47
C CYS A 13 11.10 12.02 -2.08
N ASP A 14 10.00 12.13 -2.84
CA ASP A 14 8.90 13.09 -2.62
C ASP A 14 8.10 12.86 -1.32
N GLY A 15 8.29 11.70 -0.66
CA GLY A 15 7.60 11.35 0.58
C GLY A 15 7.95 9.94 1.11
N ALA A 16 7.36 9.57 2.25
CA ALA A 16 7.55 8.28 2.91
C ALA A 16 6.25 7.80 3.61
N VAL A 17 6.15 6.50 3.91
CA VAL A 17 4.97 5.87 4.55
C VAL A 17 5.42 4.97 5.72
N LEU A 18 5.01 5.29 6.95
CA LEU A 18 5.62 4.82 8.21
C LEU A 18 4.55 4.64 9.30
N GLY A 19 4.42 3.47 9.93
CA GLY A 19 3.32 3.20 10.88
C GLY A 19 3.75 2.94 12.33
N ALA A 20 3.04 3.51 13.29
CA ALA A 20 3.17 3.24 14.73
C ALA A 20 1.80 3.13 15.42
N LEU A 21 1.72 2.24 16.42
CA LEU A 21 0.57 2.04 17.32
C LEU A 21 1.09 2.03 18.77
N ASN A 22 0.26 2.47 19.71
CA ASN A 22 0.59 2.39 21.14
C ASN A 22 0.30 0.96 21.69
N PRO A 23 0.69 0.64 22.94
CA PRO A 23 0.42 -0.68 23.52
C PRO A 23 -1.07 -1.05 23.67
N ALA A 24 -1.99 -0.09 23.59
CA ALA A 24 -3.43 -0.32 23.58
C ALA A 24 -4.00 -0.59 22.15
N GLY A 25 -3.15 -0.50 21.12
CA GLY A 25 -3.54 -0.72 19.71
C GLY A 25 -4.08 0.52 19.00
N GLU A 26 -4.06 1.68 19.64
CA GLU A 26 -4.48 2.96 19.06
C GLU A 26 -3.35 3.56 18.21
N VAL A 27 -3.66 4.53 17.35
CA VAL A 27 -2.65 5.26 16.58
C VAL A 27 -1.77 6.08 17.53
N ASP A 28 -0.48 5.75 17.59
CA ASP A 28 0.49 6.50 18.39
C ASP A 28 0.79 7.83 17.68
N MET A 29 0.00 8.86 17.99
CA MET A 29 0.09 10.17 17.35
C MET A 29 1.43 10.88 17.61
N ASP A 30 2.16 10.53 18.66
CA ASP A 30 3.43 11.16 19.00
C ASP A 30 4.60 10.48 18.28
N THR A 31 4.66 9.14 18.27
CA THR A 31 5.60 8.42 17.41
C THR A 31 5.30 8.67 15.93
N MET A 32 4.03 8.77 15.53
CA MET A 32 3.65 9.12 14.15
C MET A 32 4.05 10.54 13.77
N ARG A 33 4.00 11.53 14.67
CA ARG A 33 4.56 12.89 14.42
C ARG A 33 6.07 12.85 14.16
N VAL A 34 6.79 11.86 14.73
CA VAL A 34 8.21 11.64 14.52
C VAL A 34 8.50 10.73 13.30
N LEU A 35 7.53 9.91 12.87
CA LEU A 35 7.64 8.83 11.86
C LEU A 35 6.29 8.61 11.10
N THR A 36 5.99 9.36 10.03
CA THR A 36 4.61 9.49 9.46
C THR A 36 4.08 8.45 8.42
N SER A 37 2.79 8.08 8.61
CA SER A 37 1.72 7.74 7.61
C SER A 37 1.20 6.30 7.31
N GLY A 38 1.54 5.26 8.07
CA GLY A 38 0.60 4.16 8.39
C GLY A 38 0.82 2.70 7.88
N ALA A 39 -0.13 1.83 8.27
CA ALA A 39 -0.37 0.41 7.92
C ALA A 39 -1.90 0.12 8.16
N ARG A 40 -2.54 -1.05 7.98
CA ARG A 40 -2.21 -2.49 7.76
C ARG A 40 -3.28 -3.10 6.79
N ALA A 41 -3.12 -4.35 6.33
CA ALA A 41 -4.01 -5.05 5.39
C ALA A 41 -5.22 -5.79 6.03
N PRO A 42 -6.28 -6.14 5.27
CA PRO A 42 -6.60 -5.72 3.90
C PRO A 42 -7.73 -4.66 3.85
N ALA A 43 -7.80 -3.89 2.77
CA ALA A 43 -8.67 -2.72 2.68
C ALA A 43 -10.20 -3.01 2.73
N LEU A 44 -10.65 -4.20 2.30
CA LEU A 44 -12.07 -4.50 2.10
C LEU A 44 -12.84 -4.67 3.42
N ASP A 45 -12.28 -5.44 4.34
CA ASP A 45 -12.86 -5.67 5.66
C ASP A 45 -12.80 -4.40 6.54
N GLY A 46 -11.87 -3.49 6.21
CA GLY A 46 -11.66 -2.22 6.90
C GLY A 46 -12.54 -1.05 6.47
N ILE A 47 -13.50 -1.22 5.53
CA ILE A 47 -14.26 -0.10 4.93
C ILE A 47 -14.84 0.87 5.98
N GLY A 48 -15.52 0.37 7.01
CA GLY A 48 -16.14 1.22 8.04
C GLY A 48 -15.11 2.04 8.83
N THR A 49 -14.00 1.42 9.20
CA THR A 49 -12.88 2.06 9.90
C THR A 49 -12.18 3.10 9.02
N ILE A 50 -11.94 2.79 7.74
CA ILE A 50 -11.32 3.71 6.78
C ILE A 50 -12.23 4.92 6.54
N ALA A 51 -13.55 4.71 6.42
CA ALA A 51 -14.52 5.79 6.31
C ALA A 51 -14.52 6.70 7.56
N ALA A 52 -14.40 6.11 8.76
CA ALA A 52 -14.28 6.86 10.01
C ALA A 52 -12.97 7.67 10.06
N LEU A 53 -11.83 7.07 9.69
CA LEU A 53 -10.54 7.74 9.62
C LEU A 53 -10.53 8.89 8.59
N LEU A 54 -11.19 8.74 7.44
CA LEU A 54 -11.35 9.81 6.45
C LEU A 54 -12.15 10.99 7.00
N ARG A 55 -13.27 10.72 7.72
CA ARG A 55 -14.06 11.77 8.40
C ARG A 55 -13.27 12.45 9.52
N GLN A 56 -12.52 11.69 10.33
CA GLN A 56 -11.70 12.22 11.42
C GLN A 56 -10.51 13.01 10.91
N ALA A 57 -9.91 12.62 9.78
CA ALA A 57 -8.81 13.34 9.16
C ALA A 57 -9.24 14.73 8.65
N ASP A 58 -10.46 14.84 8.10
CA ASP A 58 -11.04 16.09 7.60
C ASP A 58 -10.10 16.85 6.64
N GLY A 59 -9.56 16.11 5.66
CA GLY A 59 -8.58 16.61 4.69
C GLY A 59 -7.16 16.86 5.24
N ARG A 60 -6.98 17.00 6.56
CA ARG A 60 -5.69 17.34 7.22
C ARG A 60 -4.61 16.26 7.05
N ILE A 61 -5.01 15.01 6.86
CA ILE A 61 -4.12 13.86 6.66
C ILE A 61 -4.67 13.01 5.50
N GLY A 62 -3.80 12.61 4.57
CA GLY A 62 -4.18 11.77 3.44
C GLY A 62 -4.34 10.29 3.83
N VAL A 63 -5.57 9.87 4.15
CA VAL A 63 -5.89 8.44 4.35
C VAL A 63 -6.07 7.75 3.00
N MET A 64 -5.47 6.56 2.85
CA MET A 64 -5.42 5.80 1.60
C MET A 64 -5.67 4.31 1.87
N PRO A 65 -6.73 3.68 1.33
CA PRO A 65 -6.93 2.24 1.43
C PRO A 65 -5.76 1.50 0.77
N GLY A 66 -5.21 0.51 1.47
CA GLY A 66 -4.02 -0.22 1.04
C GLY A 66 -4.13 -1.72 1.31
N ALA A 67 -3.43 -2.49 0.48
CA ALA A 67 -3.37 -3.96 0.48
C ALA A 67 -4.71 -4.67 0.21
N GLY A 68 -4.66 -5.73 -0.61
CA GLY A 68 -5.86 -6.38 -1.17
C GLY A 68 -6.60 -5.58 -2.24
N VAL A 69 -6.26 -4.29 -2.45
CA VAL A 69 -6.84 -3.45 -3.52
C VAL A 69 -6.54 -4.05 -4.90
N SER A 70 -7.59 -4.26 -5.69
CA SER A 70 -7.56 -4.89 -7.01
C SER A 70 -8.60 -4.30 -7.96
N GLU A 71 -8.54 -4.70 -9.24
CA GLU A 71 -9.55 -4.32 -10.24
C GLU A 71 -10.97 -4.78 -9.88
N GLN A 72 -11.15 -5.80 -9.02
CA GLN A 72 -12.48 -6.26 -8.61
C GLN A 72 -13.11 -5.42 -7.49
N ASN A 73 -12.31 -4.72 -6.67
CA ASN A 73 -12.80 -4.13 -5.41
C ASN A 73 -12.56 -2.62 -5.27
N VAL A 74 -11.70 -2.01 -6.09
CA VAL A 74 -11.33 -0.59 -5.94
C VAL A 74 -12.53 0.38 -6.04
N ARG A 75 -13.54 0.08 -6.87
CA ARG A 75 -14.77 0.87 -6.96
C ARG A 75 -15.66 0.74 -5.72
N ALA A 76 -15.78 -0.46 -5.15
CA ALA A 76 -16.49 -0.68 -3.89
C ALA A 76 -15.80 0.03 -2.71
N LEU A 77 -14.46 0.00 -2.67
CA LEU A 77 -13.68 0.79 -1.71
C LEU A 77 -13.91 2.30 -1.89
N ARG A 78 -13.91 2.83 -3.12
CA ARG A 78 -14.20 4.25 -3.41
C ARG A 78 -15.56 4.67 -2.87
N VAL A 79 -16.62 3.90 -3.17
CA VAL A 79 -17.99 4.21 -2.74
C VAL A 79 -18.17 4.05 -1.22
N GLY A 80 -17.68 2.95 -0.63
CA GLY A 80 -17.89 2.65 0.79
C GLY A 80 -17.05 3.51 1.74
N THR A 81 -15.94 4.09 1.29
CA THR A 81 -15.03 4.88 2.15
C THR A 81 -15.01 6.37 1.83
N GLY A 82 -15.32 6.77 0.60
CA GLY A 82 -15.07 8.13 0.09
C GLY A 82 -13.60 8.40 -0.29
N ALA A 83 -12.72 7.39 -0.25
CA ALA A 83 -11.30 7.55 -0.57
C ALA A 83 -11.05 8.05 -2.00
N ARG A 84 -10.05 8.92 -2.14
CA ARG A 84 -9.62 9.53 -3.43
C ARG A 84 -8.18 9.14 -3.85
N LYS A 85 -7.48 8.36 -3.02
CA LYS A 85 -6.12 7.82 -3.24
C LYS A 85 -6.14 6.36 -2.81
N PHE A 86 -5.42 5.47 -3.51
CA PHE A 86 -5.43 4.02 -3.27
C PHE A 86 -4.03 3.43 -3.45
N HIS A 87 -3.65 2.44 -2.62
CA HIS A 87 -2.38 1.73 -2.75
C HIS A 87 -2.59 0.24 -3.08
N ALA A 88 -2.21 -0.14 -4.31
CA ALA A 88 -2.26 -1.51 -4.80
C ALA A 88 -0.87 -1.98 -5.25
N SER A 89 -0.51 -3.23 -4.95
CA SER A 89 0.73 -3.82 -5.47
C SER A 89 0.63 -4.23 -6.94
N ALA A 90 -0.59 -4.33 -7.50
CA ALA A 90 -0.92 -4.54 -8.92
C ALA A 90 -0.05 -5.59 -9.65
N ARG A 91 0.40 -6.62 -8.94
CA ARG A 91 1.40 -7.59 -9.40
C ARG A 91 0.82 -8.87 -9.95
N SER A 92 1.62 -9.53 -10.77
CA SER A 92 1.41 -10.87 -11.32
C SER A 92 2.72 -11.69 -11.18
N PRO A 93 2.64 -13.03 -11.12
CA PRO A 93 3.83 -13.87 -11.15
C PRO A 93 4.54 -13.79 -12.51
N VAL A 94 5.87 -13.94 -12.50
CA VAL A 94 6.71 -14.07 -13.69
C VAL A 94 7.58 -15.31 -13.50
N VAL A 95 7.47 -16.25 -14.44
CA VAL A 95 8.28 -17.47 -14.45
C VAL A 95 9.75 -17.12 -14.69
N ALA A 96 10.65 -17.67 -13.86
CA ALA A 96 12.08 -17.37 -13.96
C ALA A 96 12.75 -18.22 -15.05
N GLN A 97 13.33 -17.56 -16.06
CA GLN A 97 14.03 -18.21 -17.17
C GLN A 97 15.47 -18.59 -16.76
N VAL A 98 15.59 -19.54 -15.83
CA VAL A 98 16.89 -20.06 -15.36
C VAL A 98 17.17 -21.40 -16.02
N HIS A 99 18.17 -21.43 -16.92
CA HIS A 99 18.50 -22.60 -17.74
C HIS A 99 18.80 -23.88 -16.94
N ALA A 100 19.38 -23.76 -15.74
CA ALA A 100 19.54 -24.86 -14.79
C ALA A 100 19.58 -24.32 -13.35
N ARG A 101 18.93 -25.01 -12.41
CA ARG A 101 19.04 -24.70 -10.98
C ARG A 101 20.38 -25.19 -10.45
N HIS A 102 21.11 -24.32 -9.74
CA HIS A 102 22.40 -24.67 -9.15
C HIS A 102 22.22 -25.58 -7.93
N ALA A 103 22.98 -26.67 -7.83
CA ALA A 103 22.76 -27.71 -6.82
C ALA A 103 22.77 -27.21 -5.35
N TYR A 104 23.52 -26.14 -5.09
CA TYR A 104 23.76 -25.57 -3.75
C TYR A 104 23.06 -24.23 -3.48
N ILE A 105 22.42 -23.61 -4.49
CA ILE A 105 21.73 -22.31 -4.35
C ILE A 105 20.24 -22.54 -4.66
N ARG A 106 19.36 -22.24 -3.70
CA ARG A 106 17.94 -22.68 -3.71
C ARG A 106 16.93 -21.55 -3.56
N ASP A 107 17.42 -20.37 -3.20
CA ASP A 107 16.71 -19.13 -2.90
C ASP A 107 16.76 -18.13 -4.08
N LEU A 108 17.83 -18.17 -4.88
CA LEU A 108 17.97 -17.40 -6.12
C LEU A 108 17.46 -18.17 -7.35
N GLY A 109 16.87 -17.44 -8.30
CA GLY A 109 16.40 -18.02 -9.58
C GLY A 109 15.04 -18.72 -9.53
N GLY A 110 14.25 -18.50 -8.47
CA GLY A 110 12.83 -18.87 -8.43
C GLY A 110 11.92 -17.84 -9.11
N ASP A 111 10.68 -18.24 -9.40
CA ASP A 111 9.64 -17.36 -9.95
C ASP A 111 9.40 -16.15 -9.06
N TYR A 112 9.23 -14.98 -9.68
CA TYR A 112 9.19 -13.70 -8.98
C TYR A 112 7.88 -12.96 -9.24
N GLN A 113 7.70 -11.82 -8.57
CA GLN A 113 6.52 -10.97 -8.69
C GLN A 113 6.91 -9.67 -9.38
N ARG A 114 6.13 -9.25 -10.37
CA ARG A 114 6.33 -7.98 -11.09
C ARG A 114 5.02 -7.22 -11.21
N THR A 115 5.06 -5.89 -11.14
CA THR A 115 3.90 -5.05 -11.45
C THR A 115 3.40 -5.34 -12.87
N ASP A 116 2.10 -5.54 -13.00
CA ASP A 116 1.43 -5.91 -14.24
C ASP A 116 0.71 -4.68 -14.81
N VAL A 117 1.17 -4.22 -15.97
CA VAL A 117 0.63 -3.02 -16.63
C VAL A 117 -0.86 -3.17 -16.93
N ALA A 118 -1.32 -4.37 -17.33
CA ALA A 118 -2.74 -4.59 -17.62
C ALA A 118 -3.59 -4.59 -16.34
N ARG A 119 -3.06 -5.04 -15.20
CA ARG A 119 -3.73 -4.87 -13.89
C ARG A 119 -3.80 -3.40 -13.48
N VAL A 120 -2.71 -2.64 -13.64
CA VAL A 120 -2.69 -1.19 -13.36
C VAL A 120 -3.73 -0.47 -14.21
N CYS A 121 -3.78 -0.72 -15.53
CA CYS A 121 -4.77 -0.12 -16.42
C CYS A 121 -6.21 -0.44 -16.01
N ARG A 122 -6.53 -1.68 -15.60
CA ARG A 122 -7.88 -2.04 -15.11
C ARG A 122 -8.24 -1.33 -13.80
N ILE A 123 -7.29 -1.20 -12.86
CA ILE A 123 -7.50 -0.47 -11.61
C ILE A 123 -7.76 1.02 -11.88
N VAL A 124 -7.05 1.62 -12.84
CA VAL A 124 -7.25 3.02 -13.25
C VAL A 124 -8.60 3.22 -13.93
N ALA A 125 -9.00 2.34 -14.86
CA ALA A 125 -10.30 2.40 -15.53
C ALA A 125 -11.47 2.33 -14.51
N ALA A 126 -11.44 1.36 -13.59
CA ALA A 126 -12.44 1.21 -12.53
C ALA A 126 -12.49 2.38 -11.52
N LEU A 127 -11.50 3.28 -11.55
CA LEU A 127 -11.47 4.54 -10.79
C LEU A 127 -11.84 5.78 -11.63
N GLN A 128 -11.83 5.68 -12.96
CA GLN A 128 -12.26 6.73 -13.89
C GLN A 128 -13.74 6.63 -14.27
N GLU A 129 -14.33 5.43 -14.17
CA GLU A 129 -15.78 5.23 -14.28
C GLU A 129 -16.56 6.04 -13.20
N PRO A 130 -17.76 6.57 -13.52
CA PRO A 130 -18.63 7.28 -12.57
C PRO A 130 -18.94 6.50 -11.28
#